data_AF-A0A0V8D469-F1
#
_entry.id   AF-A0A0V8D469-F1
#
_cell.length_a   1.000
_cell.length_b   1.000
_cell.length_c   1.000
_cell.angle_alpha   90.00
_cell.angle_beta   90.00
_cell.angle_gamma   90.00
#
_symmetry.space_group_name_H-M   'P 1'
#
loop_
_entity.id
_entity.type
_entity.pdbx_description
1 polymer ?
#
loop_
_entity_poly.entity_id
_entity_poly.type
_entity_poly.pdbx_seq_one_letter_code
_entity_poly.pdbx_strand_id
1 'polypeptide(L)'
;MSKLLVVKGHPLTADYSLSLKGLDDFVKAYKAAHPEDEIEELDVFSADIPTLNTELVSAMFAGENAELTASQKDKLARFAGFTEKFLSADKVVIANPMYNLMIPAELKSWVDTVNVAGKTFKYTAEGPVWFSKWQKSFALTS
;
A
#
# COMPACT_ATOMS: atom_id res chain seq x y z
N MET A 1 4.87 20.99 5.06
CA MET A 1 5.36 19.85 4.26
C MET A 1 4.56 18.62 4.63
N SER A 2 3.72 18.16 3.72
CA SER A 2 2.97 16.91 3.82
C SER A 2 3.60 15.85 2.91
N LYS A 3 3.39 14.57 3.21
CA LYS A 3 3.89 13.46 2.39
C LYS A 3 2.77 12.78 1.61
N LEU A 4 2.89 12.75 0.28
CA LEU A 4 2.01 12.01 -0.63
C LEU A 4 2.69 10.70 -1.05
N LEU A 5 2.03 9.58 -0.78
CA LEU A 5 2.38 8.28 -1.35
C LEU A 5 1.59 8.03 -2.63
N VAL A 6 2.30 7.87 -3.74
CA VAL A 6 1.75 7.55 -5.07
C VAL A 6 1.95 6.06 -5.32
N VAL A 7 0.85 5.29 -5.35
CA VAL A 7 0.89 3.84 -5.56
C VAL A 7 0.46 3.50 -6.98
N LYS A 8 1.41 2.98 -7.76
CA LYS A 8 1.20 2.48 -9.12
C LYS A 8 0.87 0.99 -9.04
N GLY A 9 -0.39 0.67 -9.32
CA GLY A 9 -0.96 -0.67 -9.29
C GLY A 9 -1.16 -1.27 -10.68
N HIS A 10 -0.29 -0.97 -11.65
CA HIS A 10 -0.46 -1.43 -13.04
C HIS A 10 0.85 -2.03 -13.57
N PRO A 11 0.84 -3.21 -14.23
CA PRO A 11 2.07 -3.86 -14.73
C PRO A 11 2.66 -3.25 -16.00
N LEU A 12 2.02 -2.22 -16.57
CA LEU A 12 2.37 -1.61 -17.85
C LEU A 12 2.60 -0.11 -17.63
N THR A 13 3.05 0.59 -18.67
CA THR A 13 3.32 2.04 -18.62
C THR A 13 2.08 2.89 -18.93
N ALA A 14 2.20 4.20 -18.72
CA ALA A 14 1.18 5.18 -19.06
C ALA A 14 0.75 5.12 -20.54
N ASP A 15 1.64 4.71 -21.45
CA ASP A 15 1.30 4.56 -22.88
C ASP A 15 0.08 3.66 -23.10
N TYR A 16 -0.05 2.61 -22.26
CA TYR A 16 -1.06 1.56 -22.35
C TYR A 16 -2.13 1.63 -21.26
N SER A 17 -2.02 2.55 -20.30
CA SER A 17 -2.87 2.60 -19.11
C SER A 17 -3.53 3.97 -18.92
N LEU A 18 -4.87 4.00 -18.94
CA LEU A 18 -5.64 5.21 -18.67
C LEU A 18 -5.54 5.66 -17.20
N SER A 19 -5.51 4.72 -16.26
CA SER A 19 -5.30 5.00 -14.84
C SER A 19 -3.93 5.64 -14.58
N LEU A 20 -2.86 5.15 -15.23
CA LEU A 20 -1.53 5.76 -15.10
C LEU A 20 -1.44 7.13 -15.80
N LYS A 21 -2.07 7.32 -16.97
CA LYS A 21 -2.15 8.65 -17.61
C LYS A 21 -2.84 9.67 -16.68
N GLY A 22 -3.98 9.29 -16.10
CA GLY A 22 -4.68 10.12 -15.12
C GLY A 22 -3.85 10.38 -13.87
N LEU A 23 -3.05 9.41 -13.44
CA LEU A 23 -2.12 9.59 -12.33
C LEU A 23 -1.02 10.60 -12.65
N ASP A 24 -0.43 10.55 -13.85
CA ASP A 24 0.62 11.49 -14.26
C ASP A 24 0.09 12.94 -14.27
N ASP A 25 -1.12 13.14 -14.80
CA ASP A 25 -1.79 14.44 -14.78
C ASP A 25 -2.09 14.91 -13.35
N PHE A 26 -2.56 14.00 -12.48
CA PHE A 26 -2.80 14.29 -11.06
C PHE A 26 -1.50 14.69 -10.35
N VAL A 27 -0.42 13.92 -10.50
CA VAL A 27 0.87 14.19 -9.84
C VAL A 27 1.45 15.51 -10.33
N LYS A 28 1.33 15.81 -11.63
CA LYS A 28 1.75 17.10 -12.20
C LYS A 28 0.98 18.27 -11.58
N ALA A 29 -0.35 18.19 -11.52
CA ALA A 29 -1.18 19.22 -10.92
C ALA A 29 -0.93 19.35 -9.41
N TYR A 30 -0.75 18.23 -8.72
CA TYR A 30 -0.46 18.19 -7.28
C TYR A 30 0.86 18.88 -6.94
N LYS A 31 1.95 18.56 -7.67
CA LYS A 31 3.27 19.21 -7.51
C LYS A 31 3.20 20.72 -7.72
N ALA A 32 2.44 21.17 -8.71
CA ALA A 32 2.27 22.61 -8.98
C ALA A 32 1.51 23.33 -7.84
N ALA A 33 0.51 22.68 -7.26
CA ALA A 33 -0.28 23.24 -6.17
C ALA A 33 0.39 23.11 -4.78
N HIS A 34 1.25 22.12 -4.59
CA HIS A 34 1.92 21.80 -3.33
C HIS A 34 3.44 21.61 -3.53
N PRO A 35 4.19 22.67 -3.90
CA PRO A 35 5.61 22.55 -4.25
C PRO A 35 6.51 22.13 -3.08
N GLU A 36 6.04 22.28 -1.85
CA GLU A 36 6.77 21.89 -0.63
C GLU A 36 6.43 20.49 -0.12
N ASP A 37 5.46 19.79 -0.73
CA ASP A 37 5.08 18.45 -0.29
C ASP A 37 6.06 17.39 -0.85
N GLU A 38 6.40 16.41 -0.02
CA GLU A 38 7.19 15.24 -0.44
C GLU A 38 6.30 14.28 -1.22
N ILE A 39 6.81 13.74 -2.32
CA ILE A 39 6.13 12.72 -3.11
C ILE A 39 7.00 11.48 -3.16
N GLU A 40 6.49 10.40 -2.60
CA GLU A 40 7.11 9.08 -2.67
C GLU A 40 6.29 8.20 -3.61
N GLU A 41 6.96 7.56 -4.58
CA GLU A 41 6.33 6.65 -5.53
C GLU A 41 6.59 5.19 -5.14
N LEU A 42 5.56 4.36 -5.25
CA LEU A 42 5.61 2.92 -5.04
C LEU A 42 4.95 2.22 -6.23
N ASP A 43 5.75 1.49 -7.00
CA ASP A 43 5.24 0.55 -8.00
C ASP A 43 5.17 -0.85 -7.39
N VAL A 44 3.95 -1.36 -7.22
CA VAL A 44 3.71 -2.65 -6.55
C VAL A 44 4.21 -3.84 -7.37
N PHE A 45 4.42 -3.68 -8.69
CA PHE A 45 4.93 -4.75 -9.55
C PHE A 45 6.45 -4.88 -9.51
N SER A 46 7.18 -3.85 -9.09
CA SER A 46 8.64 -3.87 -8.96
C SER A 46 9.14 -3.92 -7.52
N ALA A 47 8.28 -3.67 -6.53
CA ALA A 47 8.65 -3.55 -5.12
C ALA A 47 8.80 -4.87 -4.33
N ASP A 48 8.62 -6.04 -4.95
CA ASP A 48 8.69 -7.37 -4.29
C ASP A 48 7.85 -7.44 -2.99
N ILE A 49 6.55 -7.15 -3.15
CA ILE A 49 5.61 -7.11 -2.04
C ILE A 49 5.43 -8.53 -1.47
N PRO A 50 5.64 -8.74 -0.16
CA PRO A 50 5.46 -10.05 0.44
C PRO A 50 3.99 -10.47 0.37
N THR A 51 3.74 -11.62 -0.27
CA THR A 51 2.40 -12.20 -0.34
C THR A 51 2.03 -12.86 0.98
N LEU A 52 0.79 -12.65 1.44
CA LEU A 52 0.22 -13.42 2.55
C LEU A 52 0.11 -14.90 2.17
N ASN A 53 1.04 -15.70 2.70
CA ASN A 53 1.08 -17.15 2.50
C ASN A 53 1.34 -17.86 3.85
N THR A 54 1.36 -19.19 3.84
CA THR A 54 1.54 -20.00 5.06
C THR A 54 2.75 -19.59 5.90
N GLU A 55 3.87 -19.28 5.24
CA GLU A 55 5.12 -18.91 5.93
C GLU A 55 5.00 -17.54 6.60
N LEU A 56 4.47 -16.54 5.91
CA LEU A 56 4.30 -15.20 6.47
C LEU A 56 3.23 -15.18 7.58
N VAL A 57 2.10 -15.83 7.34
CA VAL A 57 1.00 -15.92 8.32
C VAL A 57 1.46 -16.66 9.57
N SER A 58 2.14 -17.80 9.44
CA SER A 58 2.69 -18.51 10.61
C SER A 58 3.67 -17.64 11.39
N ALA A 59 4.54 -16.87 10.71
CA ALA A 59 5.48 -15.98 11.37
C ALA A 59 4.78 -14.82 12.11
N MET A 60 3.71 -14.25 11.55
CA MET A 60 2.91 -13.20 12.20
C MET A 60 2.26 -13.66 13.52
N PHE A 61 1.87 -14.94 13.59
CA PHE A 61 1.19 -15.52 14.75
C PHE A 61 2.08 -16.37 15.64
N ALA A 62 3.39 -16.41 15.40
CA ALA A 62 4.32 -17.28 16.13
C ALA A 62 4.52 -16.85 17.60
N GLY A 63 4.24 -15.58 17.92
CA GLY A 63 4.47 -14.98 19.25
C GLY A 63 5.90 -14.46 19.43
N GLU A 64 6.12 -13.64 20.47
CA GLU A 64 7.34 -12.85 20.65
C GLU A 64 8.62 -13.70 20.83
N ASN A 65 8.50 -14.93 21.32
CA ASN A 65 9.64 -15.82 21.63
C ASN A 65 9.83 -16.96 20.62
N ALA A 66 9.14 -16.93 19.47
CA ALA A 66 9.30 -17.97 18.48
C ALA A 66 10.59 -17.82 17.67
N GLU A 67 11.29 -18.95 17.47
CA GLU A 67 12.41 -19.03 16.54
C GLU A 67 11.89 -19.01 15.10
N LEU A 68 12.11 -17.89 14.42
CA LEU A 68 11.75 -17.70 13.01
C LEU A 68 12.92 -18.00 12.08
N THR A 69 12.64 -18.62 10.93
CA THR A 69 13.63 -18.80 9.86
C THR A 69 14.09 -17.46 9.29
N ALA A 70 15.24 -17.45 8.61
CA ALA A 70 15.72 -16.24 7.95
C ALA A 70 14.72 -15.68 6.92
N SER A 71 14.04 -16.56 6.18
CA SER A 71 13.00 -16.19 5.21
C SER A 71 11.76 -15.58 5.89
N GLN A 72 11.32 -16.14 7.02
CA GLN A 72 10.22 -15.57 7.82
C GLN A 72 10.57 -14.17 8.34
N LYS A 73 11.79 -14.00 8.88
CA LYS A 73 12.27 -12.70 9.38
C LYS A 73 12.33 -11.66 8.25
N ASP A 74 12.85 -12.03 7.09
CA ASP A 74 12.89 -11.15 5.91
C ASP A 74 11.49 -10.72 5.46
N LYS A 75 10.55 -11.66 5.32
CA LYS A 75 9.18 -11.35 4.91
C LYS A 75 8.45 -10.46 5.90
N LEU A 76 8.62 -10.71 7.21
CA LEU A 76 8.06 -9.84 8.25
C LEU A 76 8.67 -8.43 8.20
N ALA A 77 9.99 -8.32 7.99
CA ALA A 77 10.66 -7.04 7.88
C ALA A 77 10.17 -6.25 6.66
N ARG A 78 10.02 -6.89 5.50
CA ARG A 78 9.43 -6.26 4.30
C ARG A 78 7.98 -5.85 4.52
N PHE A 79 7.18 -6.74 5.10
CA PHE A 79 5.77 -6.45 5.40
C PHE A 79 5.65 -5.22 6.30
N ALA A 80 6.40 -5.20 7.40
CA ALA A 80 6.46 -4.06 8.31
C ALA A 80 6.97 -2.79 7.61
N GLY A 81 7.97 -2.91 6.74
CA GLY A 81 8.50 -1.78 5.96
C GLY A 81 7.45 -1.13 5.06
N PHE A 82 6.59 -1.91 4.41
CA PHE A 82 5.47 -1.37 3.63
C PHE A 82 4.37 -0.77 4.50
N THR A 83 4.09 -1.37 5.66
CA THR A 83 3.18 -0.78 6.66
C THR A 83 3.68 0.59 7.11
N GLU A 84 4.96 0.71 7.49
CA GLU A 84 5.55 1.97 7.94
C GLU A 84 5.59 3.02 6.82
N LYS A 85 5.88 2.60 5.58
CA LYS A 85 5.80 3.49 4.41
C LYS A 85 4.41 4.11 4.28
N PHE A 86 3.36 3.28 4.36
CA PHE A 86 1.98 3.78 4.37
C PHE A 86 1.74 4.73 5.54
N LEU A 87 2.14 4.36 6.76
CA LEU A 87 1.91 5.16 7.96
C LEU A 87 2.60 6.54 7.94
N SER A 88 3.76 6.61 7.28
CA SER A 88 4.55 7.83 7.12
C SER A 88 3.90 8.86 6.18
N ALA A 89 3.00 8.41 5.30
CA ALA A 89 2.29 9.30 4.40
C ALA A 89 1.19 10.09 5.14
N ASP A 90 0.78 11.22 4.59
CA ASP A 90 -0.42 11.94 5.02
C ASP A 90 -1.55 11.78 4.01
N LYS A 91 -1.18 11.52 2.75
CA LYS A 91 -2.07 11.39 1.62
C LYS A 91 -1.63 10.17 0.82
N VAL A 92 -2.59 9.43 0.27
CA VAL A 92 -2.32 8.29 -0.60
C VAL A 92 -3.18 8.41 -1.84
N VAL A 93 -2.54 8.31 -3.01
CA VAL A 93 -3.21 8.16 -4.31
C VAL A 93 -2.84 6.81 -4.90
N ILE A 94 -3.84 6.06 -5.35
CA ILE A 94 -3.65 4.74 -5.95
C ILE A 94 -4.15 4.81 -7.39
N ALA A 95 -3.34 4.37 -8.34
CA ALA A 95 -3.75 4.19 -9.73
C ALA A 95 -3.73 2.69 -10.07
N ASN A 96 -4.88 2.14 -10.46
CA ASN A 96 -4.97 0.73 -10.80
C ASN A 96 -5.97 0.47 -11.94
N PRO A 97 -5.73 -0.58 -12.75
CA PRO A 97 -6.73 -1.05 -13.68
C PRO A 97 -7.78 -1.90 -12.95
N MET A 98 -8.93 -2.10 -13.59
CA MET A 98 -9.86 -3.17 -13.24
C MET A 98 -9.56 -4.41 -14.10
N TYR A 99 -8.93 -5.42 -13.51
CA TYR A 99 -8.72 -6.72 -14.16
C TYR A 99 -9.61 -7.77 -13.51
N ASN A 100 -10.43 -8.44 -14.32
CA ASN A 100 -11.38 -9.46 -13.85
C ASN A 100 -12.28 -8.96 -12.70
N LEU A 101 -12.81 -7.74 -12.84
CA LEU A 101 -13.68 -7.07 -11.85
C LEU A 101 -13.01 -6.73 -10.52
N MET A 102 -11.68 -6.81 -10.43
CA MET A 102 -10.91 -6.61 -9.20
C MET A 102 -9.64 -5.79 -9.44
N ILE A 103 -8.96 -5.43 -8.35
CA ILE A 103 -7.61 -4.89 -8.37
C ILE A 103 -6.59 -5.99 -8.72
N PRO A 104 -5.42 -5.65 -9.28
CA PRO A 104 -4.36 -6.64 -9.52
C PRO A 104 -3.86 -7.32 -8.23
N ALA A 105 -3.36 -8.56 -8.35
CA ALA A 105 -2.96 -9.37 -7.20
C ALA A 105 -1.82 -8.73 -6.40
N GLU A 106 -0.85 -8.12 -7.08
CA GLU A 106 0.28 -7.42 -6.49
C GLU A 106 -0.19 -6.20 -5.67
N LEU A 107 -1.18 -5.46 -6.19
CA LEU A 107 -1.79 -4.36 -5.45
C LEU A 107 -2.56 -4.89 -4.22
N LYS A 108 -3.25 -6.03 -4.35
CA LYS A 108 -3.92 -6.68 -3.22
C LYS A 108 -2.91 -7.12 -2.14
N SER A 109 -1.77 -7.68 -2.52
CA SER A 109 -0.69 -8.00 -1.58
C SER A 109 -0.19 -6.75 -0.86
N TRP A 110 -0.09 -5.61 -1.54
CA TRP A 110 0.28 -4.35 -0.88
C TRP A 110 -0.79 -3.87 0.10
N VAL A 111 -2.07 -3.94 -0.28
CA VAL A 111 -3.19 -3.64 0.63
C VAL A 111 -3.15 -4.50 1.89
N ASP A 112 -2.72 -5.76 1.79
CA ASP A 112 -2.55 -6.62 2.95
C ASP A 112 -1.46 -6.11 3.91
N THR A 113 -0.38 -5.52 3.39
CA THR A 113 0.65 -4.86 4.22
C THR A 113 0.16 -3.59 4.92
N VAL A 114 -0.91 -2.97 4.40
CA VAL A 114 -1.51 -1.76 4.97
C VAL A 114 -2.54 -2.09 6.05
N ASN A 115 -3.26 -3.21 5.91
CA ASN A 115 -4.32 -3.63 6.83
C ASN A 115 -3.75 -4.28 8.10
N VAL A 116 -3.24 -3.47 9.03
CA VAL A 116 -2.60 -3.96 10.25
C VAL A 116 -3.34 -3.47 11.50
N ALA A 117 -3.83 -4.44 12.29
CA ALA A 117 -4.53 -4.17 13.54
C ALA A 117 -3.61 -3.43 14.52
N GLY A 118 -4.15 -2.40 15.20
CA GLY A 118 -3.41 -1.52 16.09
C GLY A 118 -2.57 -0.46 15.38
N LYS A 119 -2.37 -0.54 14.06
CA LYS A 119 -1.58 0.42 13.27
C LYS A 119 -2.44 1.28 12.35
N THR A 120 -3.33 0.67 11.57
CA THR A 120 -4.19 1.40 10.62
C THR A 120 -5.67 1.26 10.94
N PHE A 121 -6.06 0.18 11.60
CA PHE A 121 -7.41 -0.04 12.11
C PHE A 121 -7.37 -0.69 13.51
N LYS A 122 -8.50 -0.72 14.20
CA LYS A 122 -8.70 -1.49 15.43
C LYS A 122 -10.02 -2.26 15.38
N TYR A 123 -10.12 -3.32 16.17
CA TYR A 123 -11.39 -4.02 16.37
C TYR A 123 -12.22 -3.35 17.47
N THR A 124 -13.52 -3.21 17.26
CA THR A 124 -14.52 -2.85 18.28
C THR A 124 -15.60 -3.93 18.34
N ALA A 125 -16.57 -3.77 19.25
CA ALA A 125 -17.69 -4.70 19.36
C ALA A 125 -18.56 -4.74 18.08
N GLU A 126 -18.54 -3.65 17.29
CA GLU A 126 -19.31 -3.47 16.05
C GLU A 126 -18.52 -3.88 14.79
N GLY A 127 -17.25 -4.29 14.95
CA GLY A 127 -16.37 -4.69 13.85
C GLY A 127 -15.09 -3.85 13.73
N PRO A 128 -14.32 -4.03 12.65
CA PRO A 128 -13.09 -3.26 12.43
C PRO A 128 -13.40 -1.82 12.05
N VAL A 129 -12.71 -0.87 12.69
CA VAL A 129 -12.79 0.57 12.39
C VAL A 129 -11.41 1.14 12.07
N TRP A 130 -11.33 1.86 10.95
CA TRP A 130 -10.12 2.56 10.53
C TRP A 130 -9.81 3.75 11.43
N PHE A 131 -8.54 4.04 11.65
CA PHE A 131 -8.14 5.29 12.28
C PHE A 131 -8.48 6.48 11.38
N SER A 132 -8.93 7.58 11.99
CA SER A 132 -9.47 8.76 11.28
C SER A 132 -8.51 9.32 10.22
N LYS A 133 -7.20 9.25 10.47
CA LYS A 133 -6.15 9.63 9.50
C LYS A 133 -6.30 8.89 8.16
N TRP A 134 -6.66 7.62 8.18
CA TRP A 134 -6.65 6.72 7.03
C TRP A 134 -8.03 6.52 6.37
N GLN A 135 -9.04 7.25 6.84
CA GLN A 135 -10.38 7.21 6.24
C GLN A 135 -10.47 8.00 4.92
N LYS A 136 -9.46 8.81 4.58
CA LYS A 136 -9.44 9.69 3.41
C LYS A 136 -8.32 9.29 2.44
N SER A 137 -8.56 8.23 1.66
CA SER A 137 -7.70 7.80 0.54
C SER A 137 -8.40 8.04 -0.78
N PHE A 138 -7.66 8.39 -1.83
CA PHE A 138 -8.20 8.64 -3.17
C PHE A 138 -7.67 7.61 -4.16
N ALA A 139 -8.54 7.02 -4.99
CA ALA A 139 -8.19 6.01 -5.97
C ALA A 139 -8.63 6.43 -7.39
N LEU A 140 -7.71 6.34 -8.34
CA LEU A 140 -7.92 6.51 -9.78
C LEU A 140 -8.01 5.11 -10.39
N THR A 141 -9.19 4.76 -10.89
CA THR A 141 -9.47 3.44 -11.46
C THR A 141 -9.83 3.55 -12.94
N SER A 142 -9.43 2.57 -13.75
CA SER A 142 -9.74 2.48 -15.19
C SER A 142 -10.05 1.07 -15.62
#